data_AF-A0A849Q9Z9-F1
#
_entry.id   AF-A0A849Q9Z9-F1
#
_cell.length_a   1.000
_cell.length_b   1.000
_cell.length_c   1.000
_cell.angle_alpha   90.00
_cell.angle_beta   90.00
_cell.angle_gamma   90.00
#
_symmetry.space_group_name_H-M   'P 1'
#
loop_
_entity.id
_entity.type
_entity.pdbx_description
1 polymer ?
#
loop_
_entity_poly.entity_id
_entity_poly.type
_entity_poly.pdbx_seq_one_letter_code
_entity_poly.pdbx_strand_id
1 'polypeptide(L)'
;MNETLRFLDLFAGAGGLSEGFIRAGYSPVAHVEVDSAACYTLKTRMAYHWLKSQGLTDVYCDYLSGKISRSELYAIVPKSLIKSVINAEIGEESLPEIFAQIDGLLEGRSIDLIV
;
A
#
# COMPACT_ATOMS: atom_id res chain seq x y z
N MET A 1 14.15 20.42 4.16
CA MET A 1 13.64 19.25 3.43
C MET A 1 12.15 19.50 3.24
N ASN A 2 11.61 19.41 2.03
CA ASN A 2 10.16 19.47 1.88
C ASN A 2 9.58 18.20 2.49
N GLU A 3 8.64 18.32 3.42
CA GLU A 3 7.93 17.18 3.97
C GLU A 3 7.10 16.51 2.87
N THR A 4 7.22 15.18 2.78
CA THR A 4 6.40 14.36 1.90
C THR A 4 4.99 14.30 2.49
N LEU A 5 3.99 14.80 1.74
CA LEU A 5 2.59 14.76 2.14
C LEU A 5 2.08 13.32 2.18
N ARG A 6 1.38 12.97 3.25
CA ARG A 6 0.89 11.63 3.56
C ARG A 6 -0.61 11.53 3.32
N PHE A 7 -1.02 10.51 2.57
CA PHE A 7 -2.43 10.33 2.23
C PHE A 7 -2.97 8.97 2.62
N LEU A 8 -4.27 8.92 2.91
CA LEU A 8 -5.07 7.72 3.09
C LEU A 8 -5.99 7.56 1.88
N ASP A 9 -5.96 6.40 1.25
CA ASP A 9 -6.79 6.07 0.08
C ASP A 9 -7.95 5.18 0.51
N LEU A 10 -9.17 5.71 0.42
CA LEU A 10 -10.39 4.99 0.78
C LEU A 10 -11.09 4.52 -0.49
N PHE A 11 -11.57 3.26 -0.50
CA PHE A 11 -12.15 2.64 -1.69
C PHE A 11 -11.13 2.61 -2.86
N ALA A 12 -9.90 2.22 -2.52
CA ALA A 12 -8.71 2.38 -3.35
C ALA A 12 -8.79 1.66 -4.71
N GLY A 13 -9.68 0.68 -4.85
CA GLY A 13 -9.76 -0.20 -6.01
C GLY A 13 -8.38 -0.79 -6.32
N ALA A 14 -8.01 -0.84 -7.59
CA ALA A 14 -6.69 -1.33 -8.00
C ALA A 14 -5.55 -0.29 -7.83
N GLY A 15 -5.81 0.89 -7.25
CA GLY A 15 -4.80 1.90 -6.92
C GLY A 15 -4.45 2.88 -8.05
N GLY A 16 -5.31 3.08 -9.03
CA GLY A 16 -5.05 4.00 -10.15
C GLY A 16 -4.87 5.47 -9.70
N LEU A 17 -5.72 5.95 -8.81
CA LEU A 17 -5.61 7.29 -8.23
C LEU A 17 -4.36 7.41 -7.34
N SER A 18 -4.15 6.43 -6.48
CA SER A 18 -2.94 6.28 -5.66
C SER A 18 -1.64 6.39 -6.44
N GLU A 19 -1.55 5.73 -7.60
CA GLU A 19 -0.37 5.83 -8.47
C GLU A 19 -0.12 7.26 -8.93
N GLY A 20 -1.18 8.04 -9.20
CA GLY A 20 -1.08 9.46 -9.50
C GLY A 20 -0.44 10.26 -8.37
N PHE A 21 -0.91 10.07 -7.13
CA PHE A 21 -0.36 10.74 -5.94
C PHE A 21 1.09 10.34 -5.65
N ILE A 22 1.42 9.05 -5.76
CA ILE A 22 2.80 8.57 -5.61
C ILE A 22 3.73 9.21 -6.63
N ARG A 23 3.32 9.29 -7.90
CA ARG A 23 4.11 9.94 -8.96
C ARG A 23 4.22 11.45 -8.77
N ALA A 24 3.24 12.08 -8.10
CA ALA A 24 3.29 13.48 -7.69
C ALA A 24 4.14 13.72 -6.43
N GLY A 25 4.73 12.67 -5.83
CA GLY A 25 5.62 12.77 -4.68
C GLY A 25 4.93 12.69 -3.32
N TYR A 26 3.69 12.21 -3.26
CA TYR A 26 2.98 11.92 -2.00
C TYR A 26 3.30 10.50 -1.51
N SER A 27 3.21 10.27 -0.21
CA SER A 27 3.41 8.95 0.40
C SER A 27 2.08 8.36 0.88
N PRO A 28 1.69 7.17 0.43
CA PRO A 28 0.52 6.49 0.98
C PRO A 28 0.81 6.04 2.42
N VAL A 29 -0.17 6.23 3.30
CA VAL A 29 -0.19 5.67 4.66
C VAL A 29 -0.86 4.30 4.61
N ALA A 30 -2.06 4.24 4.04
CA ALA A 30 -2.82 3.02 3.85
C ALA A 30 -3.78 3.13 2.65
N HIS A 31 -4.20 1.97 2.17
CA HIS A 31 -5.24 1.79 1.16
C HIS A 31 -6.30 0.86 1.75
N VAL A 32 -7.56 1.30 1.80
CA VAL A 32 -8.68 0.50 2.28
C VAL A 32 -9.54 0.08 1.10
N GLU A 33 -9.71 -1.22 0.91
CA GLU A 33 -10.45 -1.80 -0.20
C GLU A 33 -11.12 -3.12 0.18
N VAL A 34 -12.35 -3.36 -0.29
CA VAL A 34 -13.12 -4.58 0.03
C VAL A 34 -12.80 -5.72 -0.94
N ASP A 35 -12.54 -5.42 -2.20
CA ASP A 35 -12.23 -6.42 -3.22
C ASP A 35 -10.81 -7.00 -3.03
N SER A 36 -10.76 -8.31 -2.82
CA SER A 36 -9.50 -9.02 -2.57
C SER A 36 -8.53 -8.99 -3.77
N ALA A 37 -9.04 -8.98 -5.01
CA ALA A 37 -8.22 -8.96 -6.20
C ALA A 37 -7.58 -7.57 -6.42
N ALA A 38 -8.33 -6.52 -6.15
CA ALA A 38 -7.88 -5.14 -6.08
C ALA A 38 -6.78 -4.99 -5.00
N CYS A 39 -7.01 -5.56 -3.80
CA CYS A 39 -6.00 -5.59 -2.74
C CYS A 39 -4.71 -6.31 -3.15
N TYR A 40 -4.79 -7.42 -3.89
CA TYR A 40 -3.57 -8.08 -4.42
C TYR A 40 -2.84 -7.20 -5.43
N THR A 41 -3.57 -6.43 -6.24
CA THR A 41 -2.98 -5.48 -7.18
C THR A 41 -2.25 -4.37 -6.43
N LEU A 42 -2.89 -3.77 -5.42
CA LEU A 42 -2.28 -2.76 -4.54
C LEU A 42 -1.02 -3.28 -3.83
N LYS A 43 -1.08 -4.45 -3.19
CA LYS A 43 0.07 -5.06 -2.49
C LYS A 43 1.25 -5.30 -3.43
N THR A 44 0.98 -5.82 -4.63
CA THR A 44 2.00 -6.03 -5.67
C THR A 44 2.60 -4.69 -6.13
N ARG A 45 1.78 -3.63 -6.27
CA ARG A 45 2.23 -2.30 -6.67
C ARG A 45 3.05 -1.62 -5.58
N MET A 46 2.66 -1.75 -4.32
CA MET A 46 3.44 -1.25 -3.19
C MET A 46 4.80 -1.94 -3.12
N ALA A 47 4.82 -3.27 -3.30
CA ALA A 47 6.07 -4.03 -3.34
C ALA A 47 6.99 -3.53 -4.47
N TYR A 48 6.42 -3.27 -5.65
CA TYR A 48 7.16 -2.67 -6.77
C TYR A 48 7.78 -1.31 -6.43
N HIS A 49 7.02 -0.38 -5.86
CA HIS A 49 7.53 0.94 -5.49
C HIS A 49 8.68 0.86 -4.49
N TRP A 50 8.56 -0.02 -3.49
CA TRP A 50 9.63 -0.26 -2.54
C TRP A 50 10.87 -0.86 -3.21
N LEU A 51 10.72 -1.95 -3.97
CA LEU A 51 11.83 -2.58 -4.68
C LEU A 51 12.54 -1.59 -5.60
N LYS A 52 11.79 -0.76 -6.32
CA LYS A 52 12.32 0.30 -7.17
C LYS A 52 13.14 1.31 -6.37
N SER A 53 12.66 1.76 -5.21
CA SER A 53 13.40 2.68 -4.35
C SER A 53 14.68 2.07 -3.77
N GLN A 54 14.73 0.74 -3.64
CA GLN A 54 15.92 0.01 -3.17
C GLN A 54 16.87 -0.41 -4.32
N GLY A 55 16.53 -0.12 -5.59
CA GLY A 55 17.31 -0.58 -6.74
C GLY A 55 17.21 -2.09 -7.00
N LEU A 56 16.16 -2.75 -6.50
CA LEU A 56 15.93 -4.20 -6.58
C LEU A 56 14.85 -4.57 -7.61
N THR A 57 14.77 -3.85 -8.73
CA THR A 57 13.73 -4.09 -9.76
C THR A 57 13.79 -5.47 -10.39
N ASP A 58 14.96 -6.12 -10.39
CA ASP A 58 15.12 -7.48 -10.93
C ASP A 58 14.27 -8.51 -10.20
N VAL A 59 14.08 -8.36 -8.88
CA VAL A 59 13.18 -9.21 -8.08
C VAL A 59 11.74 -9.11 -8.60
N TYR A 60 11.32 -7.90 -8.99
CA TYR A 60 10.00 -7.72 -9.59
C TYR A 60 9.90 -8.34 -10.98
N CYS A 61 10.97 -8.28 -11.79
CA CYS A 61 11.04 -8.98 -13.07
C CYS A 61 10.99 -10.52 -12.90
N ASP A 62 11.61 -11.06 -11.86
CA ASP A 62 11.53 -12.48 -11.51
C ASP A 62 10.09 -12.88 -11.14
N TYR A 63 9.35 -12.02 -10.44
CA TYR A 63 7.92 -12.22 -10.21
C TYR A 63 7.11 -12.19 -11.51
N LEU A 64 7.32 -11.19 -12.37
CA LEU A 64 6.60 -11.08 -13.65
C LEU A 64 6.87 -12.25 -14.59
N SER A 65 8.07 -12.81 -14.55
CA SER A 65 8.46 -13.98 -15.35
C SER A 65 8.08 -15.31 -14.72
N GLY A 66 7.45 -15.31 -13.53
CA GLY A 66 6.98 -16.50 -12.83
C GLY A 66 8.07 -17.31 -12.14
N LYS A 67 9.28 -16.77 -11.97
CA LYS A 67 10.36 -17.42 -11.23
C LYS A 67 10.12 -17.41 -9.72
N ILE A 68 9.44 -16.39 -9.22
CA ILE A 68 8.94 -16.32 -7.84
C ILE A 68 7.44 -16.08 -7.84
N SER A 69 6.77 -16.66 -6.86
CA SER A 69 5.35 -16.48 -6.59
C SER A 69 5.06 -15.10 -5.96
N ARG A 70 3.79 -14.70 -5.97
CA ARG A 70 3.32 -13.49 -5.29
C ARG A 70 3.61 -13.51 -3.78
N SER A 71 3.47 -14.67 -3.14
CA SER A 71 3.79 -14.86 -1.72
C SER A 71 5.28 -14.65 -1.44
N GLU A 72 6.15 -15.13 -2.32
CA GLU A 72 7.60 -14.91 -2.20
C GLU A 72 7.95 -13.44 -2.41
N LEU A 73 7.35 -12.78 -3.40
CA LEU A 73 7.49 -11.33 -3.58
C LEU A 73 7.12 -10.56 -2.30
N TYR A 74 6.00 -10.90 -1.67
CA TYR A 74 5.54 -10.24 -0.44
C TYR A 74 6.43 -10.52 0.77
N ALA A 75 7.12 -11.67 0.81
CA ALA A 75 8.05 -12.01 1.88
C ALA A 75 9.37 -11.23 1.81
N ILE A 76 9.74 -10.71 0.63
CA ILE A 76 10.98 -9.95 0.41
C ILE A 76 10.86 -8.50 0.87
N VAL A 77 9.66 -7.92 0.83
CA VAL A 77 9.42 -6.52 1.19
C VAL A 77 8.99 -6.38 2.66
N PRO A 78 9.11 -5.18 3.28
CA PRO A 78 8.69 -4.97 4.65
C PRO A 78 7.22 -5.33 4.88
N LYS A 79 6.93 -6.07 5.97
CA LYS A 79 5.56 -6.48 6.30
C LYS A 79 4.61 -5.30 6.49
N SER A 80 5.10 -4.17 7.00
CA SER A 80 4.32 -2.94 7.18
C SER A 80 3.74 -2.42 5.85
N LEU A 81 4.48 -2.58 4.76
CA LEU A 81 4.05 -2.16 3.43
C LEU A 81 2.99 -3.08 2.82
N ILE A 82 2.98 -4.37 3.17
CA ILE A 82 1.89 -5.27 2.79
C ILE A 82 0.66 -5.03 3.68
N LYS A 83 0.87 -4.68 4.95
CA LYS A 83 -0.18 -4.34 5.91
C LYS A 83 -0.81 -2.97 5.66
N SER A 84 -0.15 -2.07 4.93
CA SER A 84 -0.77 -0.80 4.53
C SER A 84 -1.93 -0.97 3.56
N VAL A 85 -2.09 -2.15 2.95
CA VAL A 85 -3.27 -2.50 2.17
C VAL A 85 -4.24 -3.29 3.05
N ILE A 86 -5.25 -2.59 3.55
CA ILE A 86 -6.28 -3.10 4.46
C ILE A 86 -7.43 -3.63 3.61
N ASN A 87 -7.57 -4.97 3.58
CA ASN A 87 -8.67 -5.60 2.87
C ASN A 87 -9.88 -5.72 3.78
N ALA A 88 -10.73 -4.69 3.81
CA ALA A 88 -11.90 -4.63 4.66
C ALA A 88 -13.02 -3.80 4.00
N GLU A 89 -14.26 -4.21 4.25
CA GLU A 89 -15.42 -3.35 4.02
C GLU A 89 -15.46 -2.26 5.10
N ILE A 90 -15.73 -1.01 4.71
CA ILE A 90 -15.86 0.10 5.66
C ILE A 90 -17.31 0.11 6.18
N GLY A 91 -17.49 -0.23 7.47
CA GLY A 91 -18.78 -0.23 8.14
C GLY A 91 -18.63 -0.05 9.65
N GLU A 92 -19.74 0.10 10.38
CA GLU A 92 -19.72 0.39 11.82
C GLU A 92 -18.90 -0.62 12.65
N GLU A 93 -19.02 -1.91 12.31
CA GLU A 93 -18.32 -2.98 13.04
C GLU A 93 -16.83 -3.07 12.71
N SER A 94 -16.42 -2.71 11.49
CA SER A 94 -15.04 -2.83 11.01
C SER A 94 -14.19 -1.57 11.20
N LEU A 95 -14.83 -0.41 11.33
CA LEU A 95 -14.17 0.89 11.51
C LEU A 95 -13.17 0.92 12.68
N PRO A 96 -13.49 0.39 13.88
CA PRO A 96 -12.52 0.37 14.99
C PRO A 96 -11.22 -0.36 14.64
N GLU A 97 -11.30 -1.47 13.90
CA GLU A 97 -10.12 -2.24 13.50
C GLU A 97 -9.34 -1.53 12.38
N ILE A 98 -10.03 -0.91 11.41
CA ILE A 98 -9.41 -0.12 10.35
C ILE A 98 -8.62 1.05 10.97
N PHE A 99 -9.20 1.78 11.92
CA PHE A 99 -8.51 2.86 12.63
C PHE A 99 -7.30 2.36 13.41
N ALA A 100 -7.41 1.26 14.16
CA ALA A 100 -6.28 0.70 14.89
C ALA A 100 -5.11 0.31 13.96
N GLN A 101 -5.40 -0.22 12.77
CA GLN A 101 -4.37 -0.52 11.77
C GLN A 101 -3.72 0.73 11.21
N ILE A 102 -4.51 1.76 10.86
CA ILE A 102 -4.00 3.03 10.34
C ILE A 102 -3.15 3.76 11.38
N ASP A 103 -3.61 3.82 12.63
CA ASP A 103 -2.88 4.45 13.74
C ASP A 103 -1.53 3.76 13.98
N GLY A 104 -1.51 2.43 13.91
CA GLY A 104 -0.28 1.63 13.99
C GLY A 104 0.72 1.93 12.86
N LEU A 105 0.24 2.30 11.66
CA LEU A 105 1.08 2.67 10.52
C LEU A 105 1.56 4.13 10.59
N LEU A 106 0.79 5.01 11.24
CA LEU A 106 1.12 6.44 11.38
C LEU A 106 2.24 6.71 12.37
N GLU A 107 2.44 5.85 13.38
CA GLU A 107 3.47 6.01 14.42
C GLU A 107 3.46 7.43 15.05
N GLY A 108 2.28 8.01 15.27
CA GLY A 108 2.10 9.34 15.85
C GLY A 108 2.21 10.52 14.88
N ARG A 109 2.33 10.27 13.57
CA ARG A 109 2.33 11.32 12.53
C ARG A 109 0.90 11.57 12.00
N SER A 110 0.64 12.74 11.40
CA SER A 110 -0.70 13.18 10.94
C SER A 110 -1.06 12.80 9.50
N ILE A 111 -2.29 12.46 9.15
CA ILE A 111 -2.67 12.36 7.72
C ILE A 111 -2.82 13.79 7.15
N ASP A 112 -2.28 14.04 5.97
CA ASP A 112 -2.35 15.34 5.30
C ASP A 112 -3.52 15.39 4.28
N LEU A 113 -3.89 14.23 3.72
CA LEU A 113 -4.97 14.11 2.73
C LEU A 113 -5.71 12.77 2.84
N ILE A 114 -7.01 12.79 2.60
CA ILE A 114 -7.82 11.59 2.37
C ILE A 114 -8.34 11.67 0.94
N VAL A 115 -8.17 10.60 0.17
CA VAL A 115 -8.57 10.48 -1.24
C VAL A 115 -9.55 9.34 -1.44
#